data_AF-A0AAU3PRI8-F1
#
_entry.id   AF-A0AAU3PRI8-F1
#
_cell.length_a   1.000
_cell.length_b   1.000
_cell.length_c   1.000
_cell.angle_alpha   90.00
_cell.angle_beta   90.00
_cell.angle_gamma   90.00
#
_symmetry.space_group_name_H-M   'P 1'
#
loop_
_entity.id
_entity.type
_entity.pdbx_description
1 polymer ?
#
loop_
_entity_poly.entity_id
_entity_poly.type
_entity_poly.pdbx_seq_one_letter_code
_entity_poly.pdbx_strand_id
1 'polypeptide(L)' 'MTDHNGSPIGEVILWVENGWLSGIEYAWYTDERPLALPQPSRIELK' A
#
# COMPACT_ATOMS: atom_id res chain seq x y z
N MET A 1 -1.32 2.36 -6.51
CA MET A 1 -0.82 3.76 -6.49
C MET A 1 0.41 3.90 -7.36
N THR A 2 0.44 4.91 -8.22
CA THR A 2 1.56 5.12 -9.15
C THR A 2 2.01 6.58 -9.18
N ASP A 3 3.25 6.81 -9.60
CA ASP A 3 3.77 8.14 -9.92
C ASP A 3 3.22 8.67 -11.26
N HIS A 4 3.74 9.81 -11.71
CA HIS A 4 3.37 10.45 -12.98
C HIS A 4 3.72 9.62 -14.22
N ASN A 5 4.62 8.64 -14.09
CA ASN A 5 5.02 7.72 -15.16
C ASN A 5 4.27 6.39 -15.09
N GLY A 6 3.32 6.23 -14.16
CA GLY A 6 2.60 4.98 -13.95
C GLY A 6 3.40 3.92 -13.18
N SER A 7 4.56 4.28 -12.61
CA SER A 7 5.36 3.34 -11.82
C SER A 7 4.80 3.23 -10.41
N PRO A 8 4.73 2.03 -9.81
CA PRO A 8 4.24 1.87 -8.45
C PRO A 8 5.13 2.65 -7.46
N ILE A 9 4.52 3.34 -6.51
CA ILE A 9 5.24 4.14 -5.49
C ILE A 9 5.36 3.41 -4.14
N GLY A 10 4.72 2.25 -4.01
CA GLY A 10 4.72 1.44 -2.81
C GLY A 10 3.62 0.39 -2.81
N GLU A 11 3.56 -0.39 -1.74
CA GLU A 11 2.67 -1.53 -1.55
C GLU A 11 2.08 -1.55 -0.15
N VAL A 12 0.78 -1.85 -0.07
CA VAL A 12 0.11 -2.13 1.21
C VAL A 12 -0.04 -3.65 1.33
N ILE A 13 0.54 -4.21 2.38
CA ILE A 13 0.47 -5.64 2.69
C ILE A 13 -0.54 -5.83 3.82
N LEU A 14 -1.46 -6.76 3.61
CA LEU A 14 -2.48 -7.13 4.60
C LEU A 14 -2.26 -8.59 4.99
N TRP A 15 -2.19 -8.85 6.29
CA TRP A 15 -2.18 -10.21 6.81
C TRP A 15 -3.56 -10.56 7.36
N VAL A 16 -4.03 -11.75 7.01
CA VAL A 16 -5.30 -12.29 7.48
C VAL A 16 -5.04 -13.59 8.22
N GLU A 17 -5.50 -13.69 9.46
CA GLU A 17 -5.46 -14.89 10.27
C GLU A 17 -6.85 -15.22 10.78
N ASN A 18 -7.26 -16.48 10.65
CA ASN A 18 -8.58 -16.96 11.09
C ASN A 18 -9.77 -16.16 10.50
N GLY A 19 -9.60 -15.60 9.30
CA GLY A 19 -10.62 -14.79 8.63
C GLY A 19 -10.67 -13.31 9.07
N TRP A 20 -9.74 -12.87 9.92
CA TRP A 20 -9.66 -11.50 10.42
C TRP A 20 -8.36 -10.84 9.99
N LEU A 21 -8.40 -9.52 9.78
CA LEU A 21 -7.20 -8.72 9.57
C LEU A 21 -6.31 -8.81 10.81
N SER A 22 -5.13 -9.42 10.67
CA SER A 22 -4.16 -9.58 11.75
C SER A 22 -3.05 -8.52 11.71
N GLY A 23 -2.82 -7.89 10.55
CA GLY A 23 -1.85 -6.81 10.44
C GLY A 23 -1.95 -6.02 9.15
N ILE A 24 -1.35 -4.83 9.16
CA ILE A 24 -1.16 -3.96 8.00
C ILE A 24 0.27 -3.43 7.99
N GLU A 25 0.90 -3.47 6.82
CA GLU A 25 2.19 -2.83 6.57
C GLU A 25 2.11 -1.96 5.32
N TYR A 26 2.85 -0.86 5.34
CA TYR A 26 3.04 -0.01 4.18
C TYR A 26 4.53 0.12 3.85
N ALA A 27 4.94 -0.47 2.74
CA ALA A 27 6.27 -0.32 2.16
C ALA A 27 6.23 0.70 1.01
N TRP A 28 7.27 1.53 0.88
CA TRP A 28 7.36 2.56 -0.16
C TRP A 28 8.69 2.47 -0.91
N TYR A 29 8.67 2.89 -2.17
CA TYR A 29 9.82 2.78 -3.08
C TYR A 29 10.48 4.13 -3.38
N THR A 30 9.92 5.21 -2.85
CA THR A 30 10.38 6.58 -3.05
C THR A 30 11.37 7.01 -1.97
N ASP A 31 12.19 8.02 -2.25
CA ASP A 31 13.09 8.60 -1.25
C ASP A 31 12.33 9.26 -0.10
N GLU A 32 11.18 9.86 -0.41
CA GLU A 32 10.31 10.50 0.56
C GLU A 32 9.31 9.51 1.15
N ARG A 33 9.28 9.44 2.49
CA ARG A 33 8.32 8.61 3.20
C ARG A 33 6.90 9.21 3.10
N PRO A 34 5.88 8.40 2.75
CA PRO A 34 4.49 8.83 2.79
C PRO A 34 4.05 9.26 4.20
N LEU A 35 3.30 10.36 4.29
CA LEU A 35 2.78 10.88 5.57
C LEU A 35 1.49 10.19 6.03
N ALA A 36 0.81 9.49 5.12
CA ALA A 36 -0.44 8.80 5.38
C ALA A 36 -0.55 7.54 4.53
N LEU A 37 -1.41 6.63 4.96
CA LEU A 37 -1.83 5.50 4.15
C LEU A 37 -2.59 5.99 2.90
N PRO A 38 -2.51 5.24 1.79
CA PRO A 38 -3.29 5.55 0.60
C PRO A 38 -4.79 5.43 0.84
N GLN A 39 -5.58 6.19 0.09
CA GLN A 39 -7.03 5.96 0.07
C GLN A 39 -7.32 4.55 -0.48
N PRO A 40 -8.18 3.75 0.18
CA PRO A 40 -8.43 2.37 -0.23
C PRO A 40 -8.88 2.22 -1.69
N SER A 41 -9.63 3.19 -2.22
CA SER A 41 -10.06 3.24 -3.62
C SER A 41 -8.92 3.35 -4.64
N ARG A 42 -7.69 3.63 -4.19
CA ARG A 42 -6.48 3.74 -5.01
C ARG A 42 -5.54 2.54 -4.86
N ILE A 43 -5.97 1.54 -4.10
CA ILE A 43 -5.29 0.26 -3.93
C ILE A 43 -5.90 -0.70 -4.95
N GLU A 44 -5.06 -1.22 -5.82
CA GLU A 44 -5.42 -2.28 -6.75
C GLU A 44 -5.08 -3.61 -6.10
N LEU A 45 -6.06 -4.52 -6.04
CA LEU A 45 -5.83 -5.90 -5.65
C LEU A 45 -5.29 -6.66 -6.86
N LYS A 46 -4.16 -7.36 -6.68
CA LYS A 46 -3.59 -8.24 -7.69
C LYS A 46 -3.85 -9.70 -7.34
#